data_AF-A0A949ZAV9-F1
#
_entry.id   AF-A0A949ZAV9-F1
#
_cell.length_a   1.000
_cell.length_b   1.000
_cell.length_c   1.000
_cell.angle_alpha   90.00
_cell.angle_beta   90.00
_cell.angle_gamma   90.00
#
_symmetry.space_group_name_H-M   'P 1'
#
loop_
_entity.id
_entity.type
_entity.pdbx_description
1 polymer ?
#
loop_
_entity_poly.entity_id
_entity_poly.type
_entity_poly.pdbx_seq_one_letter_code
_entity_poly.pdbx_strand_id
1 'polypeptide(L)' 'MSGVAGVDHAELLLVPYTRAIELCAGREVTLSVVTPPYPALGRGTLHVVRATDDGGVMHLEAAYDDYERLQ' A
#
# COMPACT_ATOMS: atom_id res chain seq x y z
N MET A 1 -8.47 26.95 -1.80
CA MET A 1 -7.54 26.16 -2.63
C MET A 1 -6.40 25.73 -1.73
N SER A 2 -6.62 24.71 -0.90
CA SER A 2 -5.60 24.21 0.02
C SER A 2 -4.78 23.18 -0.73
N GLY A 3 -3.59 23.55 -1.17
CA GLY A 3 -2.64 22.63 -1.78
C GLY A 3 -2.13 21.69 -0.70
N VAL A 4 -2.74 20.52 -0.57
CA VAL A 4 -2.12 19.39 0.12
C VAL A 4 -0.90 19.06 -0.73
N ALA A 5 0.30 19.24 -0.16
CA ALA A 5 1.55 18.86 -0.80
C ALA A 5 1.38 17.43 -1.36
N GLY A 6 1.61 17.27 -2.67
CA GLY A 6 1.39 16.01 -3.36
C GLY A 6 2.16 14.92 -2.64
N VAL A 7 1.45 13.87 -2.22
CA VAL A 7 2.07 12.70 -1.61
C VAL A 7 3.06 12.12 -2.63
N ASP A 8 4.33 12.01 -2.26
CA ASP A 8 5.33 11.42 -3.16
C ASP A 8 5.09 9.92 -3.24
N HIS A 9 4.59 9.46 -4.41
CA HIS A 9 4.35 8.04 -4.63
C HIS A 9 5.62 7.20 -4.45
N ALA A 10 6.80 7.74 -4.75
CA ALA A 10 8.05 7.01 -4.55
C ALA A 10 8.33 6.78 -3.07
N GLU A 11 8.01 7.74 -2.20
CA GLU A 11 8.14 7.59 -0.75
C GLU A 11 7.21 6.49 -0.21
N LEU A 12 5.99 6.40 -0.74
CA LEU A 12 5.02 5.37 -0.33
C LEU A 12 5.53 3.94 -0.56
N LEU A 13 6.32 3.72 -1.61
CA LEU A 13 6.89 2.41 -1.95
C LEU A 13 8.06 1.99 -1.05
N LEU A 14 8.64 2.93 -0.30
CA LEU A 14 9.83 2.69 0.53
C LEU A 14 9.49 2.39 1.99
N VAL A 15 8.21 2.47 2.37
CA VAL A 15 7.76 2.35 3.75
C VAL A 15 6.78 1.19 3.94
N PRO A 16 6.59 0.68 5.16
CA PRO A 16 5.50 -0.24 5.47
C PRO A 16 4.13 0.39 5.19
N TYR A 17 3.13 -0.44 4.89
CA TYR A 17 1.79 0.06 4.52
C TYR A 17 1.16 0.97 5.59
N THR A 18 1.42 0.71 6.88
CA THR A 18 0.92 1.55 7.98
C THR A 18 1.44 2.97 7.87
N ARG A 19 2.74 3.13 7.58
CA ARG A 19 3.35 4.44 7.39
C ARG A 19 2.88 5.11 6.10
N ALA A 20 2.67 4.35 5.02
CA ALA A 20 2.10 4.87 3.79
C ALA A 20 0.69 5.45 4.00
N ILE A 21 -0.16 4.78 4.81
CA ILE A 21 -1.48 5.29 5.19
C ILE A 21 -1.37 6.59 5.98
N GLU A 22 -0.43 6.68 6.94
CA GLU A 22 -0.20 7.92 7.70
C GLU A 22 0.23 9.08 6.81
N LEU A 23 1.08 8.84 5.81
CA LEU A 23 1.50 9.85 4.83
C LEU A 23 0.35 10.31 3.94
N CYS A 24 -0.69 9.49 3.80
CA CYS A 24 -1.92 9.81 3.07
C CYS A 24 -3.02 10.41 3.97
N ALA A 25 -2.69 10.80 5.21
CA ALA A 25 -3.68 11.35 6.15
C ALA A 25 -4.45 12.54 5.54
N GLY A 26 -5.77 12.53 5.73
CA GLY A 26 -6.67 13.54 5.16
C GLY A 26 -7.10 13.25 3.71
N ARG A 27 -6.66 12.13 3.13
CA ARG A 27 -7.13 11.61 1.85
C ARG A 27 -7.99 10.36 2.05
N GLU A 28 -8.87 10.09 1.10
CA GLU A 28 -9.49 8.78 0.99
C GLU A 28 -8.44 7.78 0.48
N VAL A 29 -8.35 6.62 1.13
CA VAL A 29 -7.35 5.59 0.81
C VAL A 29 -8.05 4.26 0.62
N THR A 30 -7.77 3.59 -0.49
CA THR A 30 -8.12 2.19 -0.71
C THR A 30 -6.86 1.34 -0.59
N LEU A 31 -6.90 0.28 0.20
CA LEU A 31 -5.81 -0.70 0.33
C LEU A 31 -6.25 -2.05 -0.24
N SER A 32 -5.50 -2.55 -1.20
CA SER A 32 -5.62 -3.92 -1.70
C SER A 32 -4.37 -4.72 -1.32
N VAL A 33 -4.55 -5.93 -0.78
CA VAL A 33 -3.44 -6.82 -0.46
C VAL A 33 -3.33 -7.87 -1.56
N VAL A 34 -2.20 -7.87 -2.27
CA VAL A 34 -1.92 -8.79 -3.38
C VAL A 34 -1.51 -10.13 -2.81
N THR A 35 -2.38 -11.14 -2.92
CA THR A 35 -2.11 -12.51 -2.47
C THR A 35 -1.79 -13.44 -3.65
N PRO A 36 -0.97 -14.48 -3.45
CA PRO A 36 -0.74 -15.51 -4.47
C PRO A 36 -2.03 -16.25 -4.90
N PRO A 37 -2.08 -16.86 -6.09
CA PRO A 37 -3.26 -17.58 -6.60
C PRO A 37 -3.44 -18.99 -5.96
N TYR A 38 -2.92 -19.20 -4.76
CA TYR A 38 -2.97 -20.45 -4.01
C TYR A 38 -3.01 -20.16 -2.50
N PRO A 39 -3.48 -21.10 -1.66
CA PRO A 39 -3.48 -20.93 -0.22
C PRO A 39 -2.07 -20.66 0.32
N ALA A 40 -1.89 -19.51 0.97
CA ALA A 40 -0.61 -19.08 1.53
C ALA A 40 -0.81 -18.21 2.77
N LEU A 41 0.20 -18.19 3.65
CA LEU A 41 0.33 -17.26 4.75
C LEU A 41 1.33 -16.17 4.39
N GLY A 42 0.92 -14.92 4.49
CA GLY A 42 1.84 -13.78 4.40
C GLY A 42 2.82 -13.78 5.58
N ARG A 43 4.09 -13.52 5.31
CA ARG A 43 5.17 -13.44 6.31
C ARG A 43 5.98 -12.16 6.12
N GLY A 44 6.51 -11.64 7.21
CA GLY A 44 7.29 -10.40 7.21
C GLY A 44 6.41 -9.15 7.21
N THR A 45 6.92 -8.08 6.61
CA THR A 45 6.25 -6.78 6.58
C THR A 45 5.37 -6.69 5.34
N LEU A 46 4.23 -6.01 5.48
CA LEU A 46 3.35 -5.67 4.36
C LEU A 46 3.80 -4.31 3.80
N HIS A 47 4.36 -4.31 2.59
CA HIS A 47 4.88 -3.13 1.92
C HIS A 47 3.99 -2.72 0.74
N VAL A 48 3.88 -1.41 0.51
CA VAL A 48 3.21 -0.90 -0.69
C VAL A 48 4.10 -1.18 -1.89
N VAL A 49 3.57 -1.90 -2.87
CA VAL A 49 4.26 -2.24 -4.13
C VAL A 49 3.77 -1.39 -5.30
N ARG A 50 2.61 -0.74 -5.15
CA ARG A 50 2.07 0.21 -6.13
C ARG A 50 1.20 1.25 -5.43
N ALA A 51 1.36 2.51 -5.83
CA ALA A 51 0.52 3.62 -5.40
C ALA A 51 0.04 4.39 -6.63
N THR A 52 -1.26 4.68 -6.70
CA THR A 52 -1.86 5.48 -7.77
C THR A 52 -2.90 6.43 -7.20
N ASP A 53 -2.96 7.64 -7.76
CA ASP A 53 -3.93 8.67 -7.40
C ASP A 53 -5.00 8.75 -8.50
N ASP A 54 -6.26 8.49 -8.15
CA ASP A 54 -7.39 8.63 -9.06
C ASP A 54 -8.48 9.48 -8.41
N GLY A 55 -8.77 10.64 -9.01
CA GLY A 55 -9.83 11.53 -8.54
C GLY A 55 -9.68 12.02 -7.09
N GLY A 56 -8.46 11.99 -6.52
CA GLY A 56 -8.20 12.36 -5.12
C GLY A 56 -8.22 11.18 -4.15
N VAL A 57 -8.61 9.99 -4.60
CA VAL A 57 -8.50 8.74 -3.84
C VAL A 57 -7.12 8.13 -4.07
N MET A 58 -6.41 7.81 -2.99
CA MET A 58 -5.14 7.09 -3.06
C MET A 58 -5.39 5.58 -3.05
N HIS A 59 -5.00 4.92 -4.13
CA HIS A 59 -5.07 3.47 -4.26
C HIS A 59 -3.68 2.89 -3.96
N LEU A 60 -3.60 2.11 -2.88
CA LEU A 60 -2.40 1.40 -2.46
C LEU A 60 -2.59 -0.09 -2.69
N GLU A 61 -1.63 -0.70 -3.37
CA GLU A 61 -1.49 -2.15 -3.38
C GLU A 61 -0.31 -2.54 -2.54
N ALA A 62 -0.51 -3.51 -1.65
CA ALA A 62 0.53 -3.99 -0.76
C ALA A 62 0.71 -5.50 -0.88
N ALA A 63 1.94 -5.97 -0.67
CA ALA A 63 2.28 -7.37 -0.61
C ALA A 63 3.17 -7.64 0.60
N TYR A 64 3.03 -8.82 1.19
CA TYR A 64 3.99 -9.28 2.19
C TYR A 64 5.35 -9.52 1.55
N ASP A 65 6.43 -9.32 2.31
CA ASP A 65 7.81 -9.62 1.89
C ASP A 65 7.96 -11.07 1.40
N ASP A 66 7.24 -11.99 2.03
CA ASP A 66 7.25 -13.40 1.69
C ASP A 66 5.86 -14.04 1.86
N TYR A 67 5.64 -15.15 1.15
CA TYR A 67 4.45 -15.97 1.25
C TYR A 67 4.81 -17.44 1.42
N GLU A 68 4.39 -18.02 2.55
CA GLU A 68 4.51 -19.44 2.80
C GLU A 68 3.28 -20.18 2.28
N ARG A 69 3.48 -21.13 1.37
CA ARG A 69 2.39 -21.94 0.84
C ARG A 69 1.86 -22.90 1.91
N LEU A 70 0.54 -22.94 2.06
CA LEU A 70 -0.15 -23.92 2.90
C LEU A 70 -0.41 -25.18 2.06
N GLN A 71 0.14 -26.32 2.50
CA GLN A 71 -0.07 -27.64 1.90
C GLN A 71 -1.17 -28.41 2.63
#